data_AF-A0A0G3BP78-F1
#
_entry.id   AF-A0A0G3BP78-F1
#
_cell.length_a   1.000
_cell.length_b   1.000
_cell.length_c   1.000
_cell.angle_alpha   90.00
_cell.angle_beta   90.00
_cell.angle_gamma   90.00
#
_symmetry.space_group_name_H-M   'P 1'
#
loop_
_entity.id
_entity.type
_entity.pdbx_description
1 polymer ?
#
loop_
_entity_poly.entity_id
_entity_poly.type
_entity_poly.pdbx_seq_one_letter_code
_entity_poly.pdbx_strand_id
1 'polypeptide(L)'
;MRFTPVPHLRRPALTLLACLLAACGGGGGGGGADEAATAPVDEGDAQSLAARWVRIANEYQSFTVQGTQTVRYGLDTRWVQKRVSGSGQCTNAFFGSDPARGVDKVCERLESDVPPGNARYGDFRGASVGHNADLNGAIAFPANNPWNTDISRAPRDPNSDALIASIGLSTGLHNDFGSGTWNGAPIGIPYVVVAGSQPNVTVAFGDYADESDPGPYPVPRTAPIEQGPSSSGDRHVLVIDRDRNRLYEMGNAYPNADGSWRASGGAVFHLDSNVVRPGGQPGWTSADAAGLPIFPGLVRYDEASRGPGGIQHALRFTVQRTRRAYVPPATHWASSNTSANLPPMGMRVRLKPDYVIPASFSRETRAILTALKTYGMFVADNGSNWFISGAPDPRWNDDRLRSELRQVKGSHFEVVRMDGLVTP
;
A
#
# COMPACT_ATOMS: atom_id res chain seq x y z
N MET A 1 27.84 10.16 -60.92
CA MET A 1 26.84 10.95 -60.16
C MET A 1 26.81 10.42 -58.74
N ARG A 2 27.41 11.18 -57.81
CA ARG A 2 27.53 10.83 -56.39
C ARG A 2 26.30 11.40 -55.66
N PHE A 3 25.53 10.54 -55.02
CA PHE A 3 24.51 10.96 -54.06
C PHE A 3 25.17 11.10 -52.69
N THR A 4 25.02 12.29 -52.12
CA THR A 4 25.46 12.71 -50.79
C THR A 4 24.61 12.06 -49.69
N PRO A 5 25.20 11.67 -48.54
CA PRO A 5 24.44 11.24 -47.37
C PRO A 5 23.97 12.45 -46.56
N VAL A 6 22.70 12.41 -46.13
CA VAL A 6 22.07 13.37 -45.22
C VAL A 6 22.59 13.10 -43.78
N PRO A 7 22.94 14.14 -43.00
CA PRO A 7 23.56 13.96 -41.69
C PRO A 7 22.59 13.47 -40.63
N HIS A 8 23.10 12.62 -39.74
CA HIS A 8 22.47 12.21 -38.48
C HIS A 8 22.00 13.43 -37.68
N LEU A 9 20.69 13.56 -37.48
CA LEU A 9 20.15 14.43 -36.45
C LEU A 9 20.62 13.91 -35.09
N ARG A 10 21.43 14.74 -34.42
CA ARG A 10 21.73 14.61 -33.00
C ARG A 10 20.41 14.59 -32.23
N ARG A 11 20.21 13.54 -31.43
CA ARG A 11 19.15 13.44 -30.43
C ARG A 11 19.15 14.73 -29.59
N PRO A 12 18.05 15.48 -29.49
CA PRO A 12 17.95 16.49 -28.46
C PRO A 12 17.96 15.75 -27.11
N ALA A 13 18.78 16.21 -26.18
CA ALA A 13 18.70 15.80 -24.79
C ALA A 13 17.28 16.09 -24.30
N LEU A 14 16.50 15.04 -24.06
CA LEU A 14 15.17 15.15 -23.48
C LEU A 14 15.37 15.66 -22.05
N THR A 15 15.05 16.93 -21.85
CA THR A 15 14.98 17.54 -20.52
C THR A 15 13.86 16.81 -19.79
N LEU A 16 14.22 15.89 -18.87
CA LEU A 16 13.28 15.32 -17.91
C LEU A 16 12.58 16.49 -17.21
N LEU A 17 11.29 16.66 -17.44
CA LEU A 17 10.46 17.54 -16.63
C LEU A 17 10.27 16.83 -15.29
N ALA A 18 11.25 16.94 -14.40
CA ALA A 18 11.08 16.59 -13.01
C ALA A 18 10.06 17.58 -12.41
N CYS A 19 8.87 17.09 -12.07
CA CYS A 19 7.91 17.82 -11.25
C CYS A 19 8.53 18.04 -9.87
N LEU A 20 9.22 19.17 -9.68
CA LEU A 20 9.67 19.64 -8.38
C LEU A 20 8.48 20.16 -7.57
N LEU A 21 8.08 19.43 -6.53
CA LEU A 21 7.25 19.96 -5.45
C LEU A 21 8.15 20.64 -4.41
N ALA A 22 7.89 21.92 -4.17
CA ALA A 22 8.55 22.74 -3.18
C ALA A 22 7.87 22.60 -1.80
N ALA A 23 8.66 22.34 -0.75
CA ALA A 23 8.24 22.52 0.64
C ALA A 23 9.40 23.14 1.45
N CYS A 24 9.15 24.32 2.01
CA CYS A 24 10.10 25.12 2.79
C CYS A 24 9.99 24.82 4.29
N GLY A 25 11.13 24.83 5.02
CA GLY A 25 11.16 25.10 6.47
C GLY A 25 12.20 24.31 7.29
N GLY A 26 13.30 24.96 7.70
CA GLY A 26 14.17 24.55 8.84
C GLY A 26 13.70 25.22 10.16
N GLY A 27 14.26 25.01 11.35
CA GLY A 27 15.35 24.18 11.89
C GLY A 27 15.60 24.51 13.38
N GLY A 28 16.24 23.58 14.14
CA GLY A 28 16.93 23.78 15.45
C GLY A 28 16.12 23.48 16.73
N GLY A 29 16.58 22.78 17.78
CA GLY A 29 17.85 22.09 18.10
C GLY A 29 17.90 21.65 19.61
N GLY A 30 18.72 20.64 19.94
CA GLY A 30 19.23 20.24 21.28
C GLY A 30 18.31 19.36 22.16
N GLY A 31 18.72 18.34 22.93
CA GLY A 31 20.01 17.71 23.27
C GLY A 31 19.84 16.87 24.58
N GLY A 32 20.62 15.77 24.75
CA GLY A 32 20.80 14.96 25.99
C GLY A 32 19.82 13.79 26.19
N ALA A 33 20.18 12.50 26.01
CA ALA A 33 21.05 11.61 26.80
C ALA A 33 20.47 11.23 28.17
N ASP A 34 20.01 9.97 28.37
CA ASP A 34 20.64 9.02 29.30
C ASP A 34 19.94 7.64 29.38
N GLU A 35 20.82 6.64 29.30
CA GLU A 35 20.93 5.35 29.99
C GLU A 35 19.79 4.32 30.12
N ALA A 36 20.18 3.08 29.84
CA ALA A 36 19.39 1.86 29.73
C ALA A 36 19.37 1.05 31.03
N ALA A 37 18.27 0.33 31.27
CA ALA A 37 18.21 -0.76 32.24
C ALA A 37 17.52 -1.99 31.63
N THR A 38 18.24 -3.11 31.63
CA THR A 38 17.87 -4.44 31.15
C THR A 38 17.01 -5.19 32.17
N ALA A 39 15.98 -5.90 31.71
CA ALA A 39 15.30 -6.96 32.46
C ALA A 39 14.82 -8.09 31.50
N PRO A 40 14.69 -9.34 31.99
CA PRO A 40 14.90 -10.55 31.21
C PRO A 40 13.66 -11.02 30.41
N VAL A 41 13.93 -11.81 29.38
CA VAL A 41 12.97 -12.57 28.56
C VAL A 41 12.49 -13.80 29.34
N ASP A 42 11.17 -13.98 29.38
CA ASP A 42 10.53 -15.22 29.83
C ASP A 42 9.98 -15.96 28.59
N GLU A 43 10.38 -17.23 28.45
CA GLU A 43 9.93 -18.13 27.39
C GLU A 43 8.67 -18.88 27.84
N GLY A 44 7.62 -18.88 27.01
CA GLY A 44 6.54 -19.86 27.08
C GLY A 44 5.14 -19.28 27.24
N ASP A 45 4.37 -19.26 26.15
CA ASP A 45 3.22 -20.17 26.03
C ASP A 45 2.46 -19.95 24.71
N ALA A 46 2.41 -21.00 23.90
CA ALA A 46 1.50 -21.11 22.78
C ALA A 46 0.09 -21.43 23.30
N GLN A 47 -0.69 -20.40 23.62
CA GLN A 47 -2.10 -20.57 23.97
C GLN A 47 -2.99 -20.65 22.72
N SER A 48 -3.82 -21.69 22.68
CA SER A 48 -4.86 -21.90 21.67
C SER A 48 -5.82 -20.71 21.60
N LEU A 49 -6.07 -20.18 20.40
CA LEU A 49 -7.02 -19.09 20.17
C LEU A 49 -8.45 -19.61 20.34
N ALA A 50 -9.04 -19.43 21.53
CA ALA A 50 -10.47 -19.54 21.71
C ALA A 50 -11.16 -18.40 20.96
N ALA A 51 -12.23 -18.71 20.21
CA ALA A 51 -13.03 -17.75 19.46
C ALA A 51 -13.44 -16.56 20.35
N ARG A 52 -13.12 -15.33 19.92
CA ARG A 52 -13.38 -14.12 20.71
C ARG A 52 -14.77 -13.57 20.40
N TRP A 53 -15.58 -13.37 21.43
CA TRP A 53 -16.96 -12.88 21.29
C TRP A 53 -17.09 -11.49 21.93
N VAL A 54 -17.76 -10.59 21.23
CA VAL A 54 -17.97 -9.20 21.66
C VAL A 54 -19.46 -8.98 21.86
N ARG A 55 -19.86 -8.55 23.07
CA ARG A 55 -21.24 -8.18 23.39
C ARG A 55 -21.70 -7.01 22.52
N ILE A 56 -22.84 -7.19 21.86
CA ILE A 56 -23.45 -6.20 20.96
C ILE A 56 -24.83 -5.72 21.42
N ALA A 57 -25.53 -6.49 22.28
CA ALA A 57 -26.84 -6.13 22.81
C ALA A 57 -27.19 -6.93 24.07
N ASN A 58 -28.02 -6.36 24.92
CA ASN A 58 -28.72 -7.08 25.99
C ASN A 58 -29.98 -7.76 25.45
N GLU A 59 -30.53 -8.73 26.17
CA GLU A 59 -31.84 -9.30 25.84
C GLU A 59 -32.88 -8.18 25.62
N TYR A 60 -33.74 -8.36 24.61
CA TYR A 60 -34.74 -7.40 24.13
C TYR A 60 -34.23 -6.14 23.42
N GLN A 61 -32.91 -5.93 23.32
CA GLN A 61 -32.36 -4.84 22.51
C GLN A 61 -32.17 -5.23 21.04
N SER A 62 -32.25 -4.23 20.16
CA SER A 62 -31.84 -4.36 18.77
C SER A 62 -30.32 -4.31 18.63
N PHE A 63 -29.81 -4.91 17.55
CA PHE A 63 -28.42 -4.79 17.16
C PHE A 63 -28.30 -4.67 15.64
N THR A 64 -27.15 -4.17 15.18
CA THR A 64 -26.78 -4.12 13.75
C THR A 64 -25.40 -4.70 13.56
N VAL A 65 -25.22 -5.50 12.51
CA VAL A 65 -23.94 -6.07 12.09
C VAL A 65 -23.54 -5.57 10.70
N GLN A 66 -22.23 -5.53 10.43
CA GLN A 66 -21.70 -5.14 9.12
C GLN A 66 -21.48 -6.40 8.26
N GLY A 67 -22.08 -6.43 7.06
CA GLY A 67 -22.09 -7.63 6.22
C GLY A 67 -22.82 -8.81 6.91
N THR A 68 -22.45 -10.04 6.56
CA THR A 68 -23.00 -11.25 7.20
C THR A 68 -22.07 -11.73 8.32
N GLN A 69 -22.51 -11.65 9.57
CA GLN A 69 -21.71 -12.01 10.75
C GLN A 69 -22.40 -13.10 11.58
N THR A 70 -21.60 -13.91 12.29
CA THR A 70 -22.13 -14.89 13.25
C THR A 70 -22.40 -14.17 14.57
N VAL A 71 -23.65 -14.26 15.05
CA VAL A 71 -24.08 -13.76 16.35
C VAL A 71 -24.54 -14.93 17.18
N ARG A 72 -24.18 -14.95 18.47
CA ARG A 72 -24.68 -15.89 19.45
C ARG A 72 -25.57 -15.18 20.47
N TYR A 73 -26.56 -15.90 20.96
CA TYR A 73 -27.49 -15.46 21.99
C TYR A 73 -27.47 -16.48 23.12
N GLY A 74 -27.36 -16.03 24.35
CA GLY A 74 -27.17 -16.94 25.49
C GLY A 74 -26.40 -16.32 26.65
N LEU A 75 -25.89 -17.19 27.53
CA LEU A 75 -25.06 -16.83 28.67
C LEU A 75 -24.17 -18.03 29.08
N ASP A 76 -22.98 -17.75 29.60
CA ASP A 76 -21.99 -18.72 30.09
C ASP A 76 -21.62 -19.80 29.06
N THR A 77 -22.14 -21.02 29.23
CA THR A 77 -21.88 -22.20 28.38
C THR A 77 -23.06 -22.55 27.49
N ARG A 78 -24.15 -21.75 27.53
CA ARG A 78 -25.43 -22.04 26.88
C ARG A 78 -25.72 -21.01 25.80
N TRP A 79 -25.50 -21.37 24.54
CA TRP A 79 -25.60 -20.45 23.40
C TRP A 79 -26.33 -21.06 22.22
N VAL A 80 -27.12 -20.25 21.52
CA VAL A 80 -27.63 -20.52 20.17
C VAL A 80 -27.04 -19.51 19.21
N GLN A 81 -26.68 -19.94 18.00
CA GLN A 81 -25.97 -19.11 17.03
C GLN A 81 -26.80 -18.91 15.77
N LYS A 82 -26.62 -17.77 15.12
CA LYS A 82 -27.27 -17.43 13.86
C LYS A 82 -26.35 -16.55 13.00
N ARG A 83 -26.39 -16.74 11.68
CA ARG A 83 -25.80 -15.79 10.72
C ARG A 83 -26.79 -14.66 10.49
N VAL A 84 -26.33 -13.42 10.65
CA VAL A 84 -27.15 -12.21 10.54
C VAL A 84 -26.54 -11.28 9.51
N SER A 85 -27.36 -10.69 8.65
CA SER A 85 -26.97 -9.61 7.73
C SER A 85 -27.83 -8.38 8.05
N GLY A 86 -27.21 -7.24 8.34
CA GLY A 86 -27.93 -6.02 8.73
C GLY A 86 -28.38 -6.04 10.18
N SER A 87 -29.66 -5.78 10.46
CA SER A 87 -30.17 -5.63 11.83
C SER A 87 -30.89 -6.88 12.36
N GLY A 88 -30.85 -7.05 13.68
CA GLY A 88 -31.51 -8.15 14.39
C GLY A 88 -32.02 -7.75 15.77
N GLN A 89 -32.73 -8.67 16.43
CA GLN A 89 -33.27 -8.50 17.77
C GLN A 89 -32.68 -9.55 18.71
N CYS A 90 -32.29 -9.15 19.91
CA CYS A 90 -31.71 -10.05 20.89
C CYS A 90 -32.78 -10.80 21.69
N THR A 91 -33.50 -11.73 21.03
CA THR A 91 -34.67 -12.41 21.61
C THR A 91 -34.75 -13.88 21.24
N ASN A 92 -35.47 -14.66 22.06
CA ASN A 92 -35.81 -16.06 21.79
C ASN A 92 -36.45 -16.26 20.40
N ALA A 93 -37.34 -15.34 20.00
CA ALA A 93 -38.03 -15.41 18.71
C ALA A 93 -37.06 -15.23 17.53
N PHE A 94 -36.10 -14.31 17.63
CA PHE A 94 -35.14 -14.06 16.55
C PHE A 94 -34.15 -15.23 16.37
N PHE A 95 -33.72 -15.86 17.48
CA PHE A 95 -32.79 -17.00 17.47
C PHE A 95 -33.47 -18.37 17.41
N GLY A 96 -34.81 -18.42 17.45
CA GLY A 96 -35.61 -19.64 17.28
C GLY A 96 -35.67 -20.56 18.51
N SER A 97 -34.96 -20.24 19.59
CA SER A 97 -34.99 -21.00 20.85
C SER A 97 -34.46 -20.18 22.03
N ASP A 98 -34.81 -20.61 23.25
CA ASP A 98 -34.24 -20.10 24.48
C ASP A 98 -33.11 -21.03 24.95
N PRO A 99 -31.82 -20.64 24.79
CA PRO A 99 -30.68 -21.46 25.19
C PRO A 99 -30.49 -21.54 26.71
N ALA A 100 -31.02 -20.58 27.48
CA ALA A 100 -30.76 -20.45 28.90
C ALA A 100 -32.04 -19.93 29.60
N ARG A 101 -32.98 -20.85 29.84
CA ARG A 101 -34.28 -20.55 30.46
C ARG A 101 -34.13 -20.01 31.88
N GLY A 102 -34.88 -18.96 32.20
CA GLY A 102 -34.94 -18.37 33.53
C GLY A 102 -33.79 -17.42 33.88
N VAL A 103 -32.92 -17.09 32.92
CA VAL A 103 -31.83 -16.12 33.08
C VAL A 103 -31.78 -15.12 31.93
N ASP A 104 -31.35 -13.90 32.23
CA ASP A 104 -31.14 -12.85 31.22
C ASP A 104 -29.96 -13.20 30.32
N LYS A 105 -30.16 -13.09 29.02
CA LYS A 105 -29.17 -13.45 28.00
C LYS A 105 -28.58 -12.19 27.37
N VAL A 106 -27.51 -12.40 26.61
CA VAL A 106 -26.87 -11.35 25.82
C VAL A 106 -26.70 -11.82 24.39
N CYS A 107 -26.59 -10.85 23.49
CA CYS A 107 -26.13 -11.12 22.13
C CYS A 107 -24.68 -10.72 22.02
N GLU A 108 -23.90 -11.64 21.50
CA GLU A 108 -22.50 -11.41 21.20
C GLU A 108 -22.25 -11.73 19.74
N ARG A 109 -21.52 -10.85 19.08
CA ARG A 109 -20.99 -11.14 17.76
C ARG A 109 -19.66 -11.85 17.91
N LEU A 110 -19.40 -12.83 17.05
CA LEU A 110 -18.05 -13.34 16.87
C LEU A 110 -17.18 -12.18 16.38
N GLU A 111 -16.21 -11.74 17.18
CA GLU A 111 -15.13 -10.91 16.65
C GLU A 111 -14.53 -11.71 15.50
N SER A 112 -14.40 -11.09 14.34
CA SER A 112 -13.94 -11.80 13.17
C SER A 112 -12.55 -12.38 13.43
N ASP A 113 -12.53 -13.67 13.74
CA ASP A 113 -11.40 -14.56 13.56
C ASP A 113 -11.18 -14.66 12.04
N VAL A 114 -10.65 -13.62 11.41
CA VAL A 114 -9.82 -13.86 10.23
C VAL A 114 -8.50 -14.33 10.84
N PRO A 115 -8.18 -15.64 10.79
CA PRO A 115 -6.83 -16.06 11.13
C PRO A 115 -5.87 -15.31 10.20
N PRO A 116 -4.59 -15.12 10.56
CA PRO A 116 -3.56 -15.00 9.54
C PRO A 116 -3.63 -16.28 8.68
N GLY A 117 -4.42 -16.24 7.61
CA GLY A 117 -4.90 -17.45 6.94
C GLY A 117 -5.93 -17.26 5.81
N ASN A 118 -6.57 -16.09 5.66
CA ASN A 118 -7.37 -15.77 4.47
C ASN A 118 -6.70 -14.76 3.53
N ALA A 119 -5.38 -14.61 3.62
CA ALA A 119 -4.59 -13.94 2.60
C ALA A 119 -4.77 -14.67 1.26
N ARG A 120 -5.43 -14.03 0.31
CA ARG A 120 -5.63 -14.56 -1.04
C ARG A 120 -4.61 -13.94 -1.97
N TYR A 121 -3.42 -14.51 -1.97
CA TYR A 121 -2.32 -14.08 -2.82
C TYR A 121 -2.67 -14.26 -4.30
N GLY A 122 -2.70 -13.15 -5.02
CA GLY A 122 -3.02 -13.08 -6.44
C GLY A 122 -4.44 -13.46 -6.83
N ASP A 123 -5.39 -13.45 -5.89
CA ASP A 123 -6.80 -13.72 -6.18
C ASP A 123 -7.72 -12.61 -5.65
N PHE A 124 -8.08 -11.70 -6.56
CA PHE A 124 -8.94 -10.56 -6.32
C PHE A 124 -10.41 -10.86 -6.58
N ARG A 125 -10.78 -12.07 -7.00
CA ARG A 125 -12.18 -12.42 -7.32
C ARG A 125 -13.12 -12.28 -6.12
N GLY A 126 -12.60 -12.10 -4.89
CA GLY A 126 -13.37 -11.77 -3.69
C GLY A 126 -13.54 -10.27 -3.40
N ALA A 127 -12.76 -9.37 -4.00
CA ALA A 127 -12.69 -7.94 -3.69
C ALA A 127 -13.94 -7.16 -4.12
N SER A 128 -14.59 -6.40 -3.24
CA SER A 128 -15.75 -5.57 -3.60
C SER A 128 -15.47 -4.63 -4.79
N VAL A 129 -16.48 -4.32 -5.61
CA VAL A 129 -16.34 -3.33 -6.69
C VAL A 129 -16.56 -1.91 -6.16
N GLY A 130 -15.92 -0.92 -6.76
CA GLY A 130 -16.05 0.49 -6.41
C GLY A 130 -14.73 1.17 -6.04
N HIS A 131 -14.82 2.46 -5.67
CA HIS A 131 -13.67 3.27 -5.30
C HIS A 131 -13.15 2.83 -3.94
N ASN A 132 -11.84 2.64 -3.84
CA ASN A 132 -11.15 2.20 -2.62
C ASN A 132 -11.86 1.03 -1.92
N ALA A 133 -12.38 0.09 -2.72
CA ALA A 133 -13.27 -0.96 -2.24
C ALA A 133 -12.51 -2.03 -1.43
N ASP A 134 -13.18 -2.59 -0.41
CA ASP A 134 -12.59 -3.65 0.42
C ASP A 134 -12.18 -4.85 -0.43
N LEU A 135 -10.90 -5.22 -0.33
CA LEU A 135 -10.30 -6.32 -1.07
C LEU A 135 -10.68 -7.70 -0.52
N ASN A 136 -11.35 -7.75 0.63
CA ASN A 136 -11.79 -8.98 1.30
C ASN A 136 -10.63 -9.99 1.50
N GLY A 137 -9.44 -9.48 1.78
CA GLY A 137 -8.23 -10.29 2.02
C GLY A 137 -7.40 -10.63 0.79
N ALA A 138 -7.73 -10.12 -0.40
CA ALA A 138 -6.87 -10.23 -1.57
C ALA A 138 -5.55 -9.47 -1.38
N ILE A 139 -4.44 -10.09 -1.76
CA ILE A 139 -3.10 -9.49 -1.74
C ILE A 139 -2.52 -9.60 -3.14
N ALA A 140 -1.92 -8.52 -3.63
CA ALA A 140 -1.26 -8.52 -4.94
C ALA A 140 -0.11 -9.54 -4.98
N PHE A 141 -0.04 -10.30 -6.07
CA PHE A 141 0.99 -11.27 -6.39
C PHE A 141 0.97 -12.56 -5.54
N PRO A 142 1.59 -13.66 -6.04
CA PRO A 142 1.80 -14.87 -5.26
C PRO A 142 2.56 -14.62 -3.95
N ALA A 143 2.39 -15.51 -2.97
CA ALA A 143 3.04 -15.39 -1.66
C ALA A 143 4.58 -15.36 -1.74
N ASN A 144 5.16 -16.02 -2.75
CA ASN A 144 6.61 -16.03 -2.99
C ASN A 144 7.11 -14.87 -3.87
N ASN A 145 6.25 -13.90 -4.18
CA ASN A 145 6.65 -12.71 -4.90
C ASN A 145 7.51 -11.79 -3.99
N PRO A 146 8.47 -11.03 -4.54
CA PRO A 146 9.26 -10.07 -3.77
C PRO A 146 8.43 -9.10 -2.92
N TRP A 147 7.25 -8.68 -3.39
CA TRP A 147 6.32 -7.84 -2.61
C TRP A 147 5.80 -8.51 -1.34
N ASN A 148 5.66 -9.83 -1.33
CA ASN A 148 5.06 -10.59 -0.22
C ASN A 148 6.10 -11.38 0.59
N THR A 149 7.38 -11.27 0.25
CA THR A 149 8.46 -12.01 0.90
C THR A 149 8.84 -11.36 2.23
N ASP A 150 8.86 -12.15 3.30
CA ASP A 150 9.43 -11.77 4.59
C ASP A 150 10.95 -11.57 4.48
N ILE A 151 11.40 -10.37 4.81
CA ILE A 151 12.80 -9.92 4.76
C ILE A 151 13.35 -9.55 6.14
N SER A 152 12.65 -9.88 7.23
CA SER A 152 13.06 -9.56 8.60
C SER A 152 14.45 -10.12 8.95
N ARG A 153 14.82 -11.25 8.31
CA ARG A 153 16.13 -11.92 8.45
C ARG A 153 17.03 -11.78 7.23
N ALA A 154 16.63 -11.01 6.23
CA ALA A 154 17.45 -10.83 5.04
C ALA A 154 18.78 -10.14 5.39
N PRO A 155 19.89 -10.43 4.69
CA PRO A 155 21.16 -9.76 4.96
C PRO A 155 21.04 -8.24 4.81
N ARG A 156 21.74 -7.49 5.65
CA ARG A 156 21.88 -6.03 5.54
C ARG A 156 22.87 -5.69 4.42
N ASP A 157 22.61 -4.63 3.67
CA ASP A 157 23.54 -4.14 2.66
C ASP A 157 24.79 -3.50 3.31
N PRO A 158 26.02 -3.81 2.84
CA PRO A 158 27.23 -3.21 3.38
C PRO A 158 27.26 -1.67 3.31
N ASN A 159 26.61 -1.07 2.30
CA ASN A 159 26.58 0.39 2.12
C ASN A 159 25.36 1.06 2.77
N SER A 160 24.60 0.34 3.61
CA SER A 160 23.35 0.83 4.19
C SER A 160 23.52 2.17 4.92
N ASP A 161 24.58 2.40 5.68
CA ASP A 161 24.72 3.66 6.45
C ASP A 161 24.85 4.88 5.54
N ALA A 162 25.65 4.78 4.47
CA ALA A 162 25.81 5.88 3.51
C ALA A 162 24.52 6.15 2.74
N LEU A 163 23.81 5.09 2.34
CA LEU A 163 22.55 5.19 1.61
C LEU A 163 21.45 5.83 2.47
N ILE A 164 21.27 5.37 3.70
CA ILE A 164 20.29 5.96 4.63
C ILE A 164 20.66 7.41 4.98
N ALA A 165 21.95 7.70 5.16
CA ALA A 165 22.43 9.06 5.40
C ALA A 165 22.12 10.01 4.22
N SER A 166 22.20 9.52 2.99
CA SER A 166 21.87 10.32 1.79
C SER A 166 20.38 10.70 1.68
N ILE A 167 19.49 9.91 2.29
CA ILE A 167 18.04 10.19 2.34
C ILE A 167 17.70 11.10 3.54
N GLY A 168 18.34 10.87 4.68
CA GLY A 168 18.26 11.74 5.85
C GLY A 168 17.99 10.97 7.15
N LEU A 169 18.97 10.96 8.06
CA LEU A 169 18.92 10.19 9.31
C LEU A 169 17.91 10.70 10.32
N SER A 170 17.70 12.02 10.40
CA SER A 170 16.82 12.68 11.38
C SER A 170 15.43 12.99 10.82
N THR A 171 15.21 12.76 9.53
CA THR A 171 13.92 12.94 8.87
C THR A 171 12.98 11.82 9.32
N GLY A 172 11.77 12.19 9.73
CA GLY A 172 10.74 11.23 10.12
C GLY A 172 9.98 10.71 8.91
N LEU A 173 9.41 9.50 9.01
CA LEU A 173 8.41 9.02 8.05
C LEU A 173 7.27 10.04 7.93
N HIS A 174 6.81 10.22 6.70
CA HIS A 174 5.66 11.05 6.39
C HIS A 174 4.61 10.21 5.66
N ASN A 175 3.39 10.17 6.19
CA ASN A 175 2.24 9.64 5.46
C ASN A 175 1.87 10.59 4.32
N ASP A 176 1.90 10.08 3.09
CA ASP A 176 1.38 10.76 1.90
C ASP A 176 -0.01 10.20 1.54
N PHE A 177 -0.84 10.04 2.57
CA PHE A 177 -2.20 9.51 2.53
C PHE A 177 -2.91 9.85 3.84
N GLY A 178 -4.23 9.78 3.84
CA GLY A 178 -5.06 10.14 4.98
C GLY A 178 -6.54 10.29 4.61
N SER A 179 -7.24 11.10 5.40
CA SER A 179 -8.66 11.42 5.21
C SER A 179 -8.82 12.78 4.52
N GLY A 180 -9.87 12.90 3.70
CA GLY A 180 -10.27 14.19 3.11
C GLY A 180 -9.22 14.81 2.18
N THR A 181 -8.86 16.06 2.46
CA THR A 181 -8.02 16.89 1.58
C THR A 181 -6.77 17.41 2.28
N TRP A 182 -5.68 17.48 1.55
CA TRP A 182 -4.44 18.16 1.92
C TRP A 182 -4.14 19.25 0.89
N ASN A 183 -3.83 20.47 1.34
CA ASN A 183 -3.60 21.63 0.47
C ASN A 183 -4.69 21.86 -0.59
N GLY A 184 -5.96 21.59 -0.25
CA GLY A 184 -7.10 21.79 -1.13
C GLY A 184 -7.35 20.67 -2.16
N ALA A 185 -6.59 19.58 -2.13
CA ALA A 185 -6.78 18.42 -3.00
C ALA A 185 -6.95 17.12 -2.19
N PRO A 186 -7.69 16.10 -2.69
CA PRO A 186 -7.74 14.78 -2.07
C PRO A 186 -6.34 14.21 -1.79
N ILE A 187 -6.11 13.72 -0.57
CA ILE A 187 -4.82 13.16 -0.15
C ILE A 187 -4.69 11.67 -0.53
N GLY A 188 -3.49 11.23 -0.90
CA GLY A 188 -3.22 9.82 -1.23
C GLY A 188 -3.63 9.40 -2.64
N ILE A 189 -3.29 8.16 -2.99
CA ILE A 189 -3.49 7.61 -4.33
C ILE A 189 -4.72 6.69 -4.31
N PRO A 190 -5.85 7.10 -4.92
CA PRO A 190 -7.05 6.28 -4.96
C PRO A 190 -6.94 5.15 -5.99
N TYR A 191 -7.76 4.12 -5.82
CA TYR A 191 -7.94 3.05 -6.79
C TYR A 191 -9.43 2.73 -6.98
N VAL A 192 -9.75 2.04 -8.07
CA VAL A 192 -11.10 1.51 -8.30
C VAL A 192 -11.03 0.03 -8.65
N VAL A 193 -11.90 -0.76 -8.03
CA VAL A 193 -12.09 -2.18 -8.36
C VAL A 193 -13.29 -2.31 -9.29
N VAL A 194 -13.11 -3.00 -10.40
CA VAL A 194 -14.14 -3.27 -11.39
C VAL A 194 -14.33 -4.77 -11.60
N ALA A 195 -15.53 -5.16 -12.03
CA ALA A 195 -15.79 -6.50 -12.52
C ALA A 195 -15.23 -6.67 -13.93
N GLY A 196 -15.04 -7.92 -14.37
CA GLY A 196 -14.53 -8.24 -15.70
C GLY A 196 -15.50 -7.87 -16.84
N SER A 197 -16.72 -7.47 -16.52
CA SER A 197 -17.70 -6.93 -17.46
C SER A 197 -17.52 -5.43 -17.75
N GLN A 198 -16.65 -4.72 -17.02
CA GLN A 198 -16.35 -3.32 -17.27
C GLN A 198 -15.84 -3.12 -18.70
N PRO A 199 -16.51 -2.31 -19.53
CA PRO A 199 -16.05 -2.04 -20.89
C PRO A 199 -14.67 -1.40 -20.91
N ASN A 200 -13.84 -1.86 -21.84
CA ASN A 200 -12.56 -1.22 -22.13
C ASN A 200 -12.78 0.09 -22.90
N VAL A 201 -11.96 1.08 -22.60
CA VAL A 201 -11.92 2.38 -23.28
C VAL A 201 -10.54 2.60 -23.89
N THR A 202 -10.52 3.34 -25.00
CA THR A 202 -9.26 3.73 -25.64
C THR A 202 -8.46 4.63 -24.72
N VAL A 203 -7.16 4.33 -24.61
CA VAL A 203 -6.18 5.16 -23.91
C VAL A 203 -5.08 5.51 -24.91
N ALA A 204 -4.84 6.81 -25.10
CA ALA A 204 -3.73 7.32 -25.90
C ALA A 204 -2.55 7.68 -24.98
N PHE A 205 -1.40 7.06 -25.21
CA PHE A 205 -0.17 7.34 -24.47
C PHE A 205 0.69 8.40 -25.18
N GLY A 206 1.39 9.21 -24.38
CA GLY A 206 2.24 10.30 -24.84
C GLY A 206 3.71 10.06 -24.50
N ASP A 207 4.19 10.73 -23.45
CA ASP A 207 5.61 10.85 -23.09
C ASP A 207 6.37 9.52 -22.96
N TYR A 208 5.67 8.44 -22.58
CA TYR A 208 6.23 7.10 -22.37
C TYR A 208 5.48 6.04 -23.18
N ALA A 209 4.97 6.39 -24.37
CA ALA A 209 4.16 5.48 -25.20
C ALA A 209 4.93 4.22 -25.63
N ASP A 210 6.23 4.31 -25.86
CA ASP A 210 7.12 3.20 -26.24
C ASP A 210 7.53 2.31 -25.06
N GLU A 211 7.25 2.74 -23.83
CA GLU A 211 7.44 1.98 -22.59
C GLU A 211 6.09 1.58 -21.93
N SER A 212 4.98 1.75 -22.66
CA SER A 212 3.63 1.48 -22.18
C SER A 212 3.05 0.17 -22.72
N ASP A 213 2.25 -0.51 -21.90
CA ASP A 213 1.46 -1.65 -22.37
C ASP A 213 0.26 -1.13 -23.20
N PRO A 214 0.10 -1.54 -24.47
CA PRO A 214 -0.95 -1.01 -25.33
C PRO A 214 -2.36 -1.19 -24.75
N GLY A 215 -3.20 -0.17 -24.93
CA GLY A 215 -4.62 -0.23 -24.58
C GLY A 215 -5.43 -1.15 -25.52
N PRO A 216 -6.75 -1.27 -25.29
CA PRO A 216 -7.58 -0.46 -24.39
C PRO A 216 -7.63 -0.98 -22.94
N TYR A 217 -7.99 -0.12 -21.98
CA TYR A 217 -8.04 -0.44 -20.52
C TYR A 217 -9.47 -0.37 -19.96
N PRO A 218 -9.84 -1.14 -18.91
CA PRO A 218 -11.19 -1.18 -18.33
C PRO A 218 -11.47 0.02 -17.40
N VAL A 219 -11.19 1.25 -17.84
CA VAL A 219 -11.31 2.45 -17.00
C VAL A 219 -12.77 2.91 -16.94
N PRO A 220 -13.44 2.87 -15.76
CA PRO A 220 -14.80 3.39 -15.64
C PRO A 220 -14.81 4.92 -15.79
N ARG A 221 -15.91 5.51 -16.28
CA ARG A 221 -16.05 6.97 -16.39
C ARG A 221 -15.92 7.70 -15.04
N THR A 222 -16.17 7.00 -13.94
CA THR A 222 -16.06 7.53 -12.58
C THR A 222 -14.68 7.30 -11.95
N ALA A 223 -13.71 6.73 -12.68
CA ALA A 223 -12.40 6.39 -12.12
C ALA A 223 -11.80 7.58 -11.34
N PRO A 224 -11.39 7.37 -10.07
CA PRO A 224 -10.81 8.45 -9.29
C PRO A 224 -9.42 8.79 -9.84
N ILE A 225 -9.11 10.09 -9.81
CA ILE A 225 -7.82 10.63 -10.21
C ILE A 225 -7.15 11.14 -8.94
N GLU A 226 -5.89 10.77 -8.71
CA GLU A 226 -5.10 11.31 -7.60
C GLU A 226 -5.14 12.85 -7.58
N GLN A 227 -5.34 13.44 -6.40
CA GLN A 227 -5.53 14.88 -6.19
C GLN A 227 -6.70 15.50 -6.98
N GLY A 228 -7.54 14.68 -7.61
CA GLY A 228 -8.75 15.09 -8.30
C GLY A 228 -8.56 15.54 -9.76
N PRO A 229 -9.67 15.68 -10.51
CA PRO A 229 -9.64 15.92 -11.95
C PRO A 229 -9.04 17.26 -12.36
N SER A 230 -8.96 18.24 -11.45
CA SER A 230 -8.36 19.56 -11.69
C SER A 230 -6.89 19.67 -11.26
N SER A 231 -6.30 18.60 -10.70
CA SER A 231 -4.91 18.64 -10.23
C SER A 231 -3.93 18.86 -11.39
N SER A 232 -2.83 19.57 -11.11
CA SER A 232 -1.66 19.67 -11.98
C SER A 232 -0.51 18.74 -11.55
N GLY A 233 -0.74 17.87 -10.58
CA GLY A 233 0.23 16.88 -10.07
C GLY A 233 0.26 15.60 -10.89
N ASP A 234 0.57 14.48 -10.25
CA ASP A 234 0.84 13.22 -10.93
C ASP A 234 -0.40 12.55 -11.55
N ARG A 235 -1.57 12.76 -10.94
CA ARG A 235 -2.88 12.35 -11.48
C ARG A 235 -2.92 10.86 -11.85
N HIS A 236 -2.40 10.00 -10.97
CA HIS A 236 -2.48 8.57 -11.16
C HIS A 236 -3.94 8.07 -11.22
N VAL A 237 -4.18 7.07 -12.06
CA VAL A 237 -5.44 6.33 -12.14
C VAL A 237 -5.14 4.83 -12.08
N LEU A 238 -5.59 4.18 -11.00
CA LEU A 238 -5.35 2.76 -10.74
C LEU A 238 -6.67 1.98 -10.83
N VAL A 239 -6.72 0.96 -11.69
CA VAL A 239 -7.92 0.14 -11.92
C VAL A 239 -7.59 -1.33 -11.73
N ILE A 240 -8.33 -2.01 -10.87
CA ILE A 240 -8.21 -3.44 -10.63
C ILE A 240 -9.39 -4.16 -11.27
N ASP A 241 -9.13 -4.96 -12.29
CA ASP A 241 -10.08 -5.96 -12.78
C ASP A 241 -9.99 -7.20 -11.89
N ARG A 242 -10.95 -7.31 -10.97
CA ARG A 242 -10.97 -8.36 -9.94
C ARG A 242 -11.17 -9.75 -10.52
N ASP A 243 -11.88 -9.85 -11.65
CA ASP A 243 -12.25 -11.14 -12.24
C ASP A 243 -11.12 -11.71 -13.11
N ARG A 244 -10.26 -10.83 -13.64
CA ARG A 244 -9.08 -11.20 -14.41
C ARG A 244 -7.77 -11.14 -13.64
N ASN A 245 -7.78 -10.70 -12.38
CA ASN A 245 -6.56 -10.44 -11.59
C ASN A 245 -5.57 -9.54 -12.36
N ARG A 246 -6.08 -8.43 -12.89
CA ARG A 246 -5.28 -7.44 -13.63
C ARG A 246 -5.33 -6.09 -12.95
N LEU A 247 -4.19 -5.43 -12.89
CA LEU A 247 -4.03 -4.07 -12.43
C LEU A 247 -3.58 -3.21 -13.61
N TYR A 248 -4.31 -2.14 -13.88
CA TYR A 248 -4.03 -1.17 -14.92
C TYR A 248 -3.70 0.15 -14.23
N GLU A 249 -2.54 0.71 -14.52
CA GLU A 249 -2.09 1.97 -13.92
C GLU A 249 -1.72 2.95 -15.02
N MET A 250 -2.19 4.20 -14.88
CA MET A 250 -1.88 5.28 -15.80
C MET A 250 -1.31 6.47 -15.01
N GLY A 251 -0.25 7.07 -15.55
CA GLY A 251 0.35 8.30 -15.02
C GLY A 251 -0.07 9.54 -15.80
N ASN A 252 -0.27 10.65 -15.10
CA ASN A 252 -0.66 11.95 -15.67
C ASN A 252 -1.89 11.83 -16.59
N ALA A 253 -2.96 11.25 -16.06
CA ALA A 253 -4.13 10.83 -16.82
C ALA A 253 -5.22 11.92 -16.91
N TYR A 254 -5.81 12.05 -18.10
CA TYR A 254 -6.87 13.01 -18.44
C TYR A 254 -8.01 12.31 -19.18
N PRO A 255 -9.25 12.39 -18.66
CA PRO A 255 -10.41 11.91 -19.39
C PRO A 255 -10.76 12.87 -20.54
N ASN A 256 -11.15 12.32 -21.69
CA ASN A 256 -11.73 13.06 -22.81
C ASN A 256 -13.26 13.03 -22.75
N ALA A 257 -13.90 13.98 -23.42
CA ALA A 257 -15.37 14.10 -23.43
C ALA A 257 -16.08 12.87 -24.02
N ASP A 258 -15.46 12.17 -24.96
CA ASP A 258 -16.00 10.95 -25.58
C ASP A 258 -15.90 9.71 -24.66
N GLY A 259 -15.16 9.79 -23.56
CA GLY A 259 -14.91 8.70 -22.62
C GLY A 259 -13.60 7.94 -22.85
N SER A 260 -12.82 8.31 -23.86
CA SER A 260 -11.42 7.90 -23.98
C SER A 260 -10.53 8.65 -22.98
N TRP A 261 -9.28 8.22 -22.85
CA TRP A 261 -8.31 8.85 -21.97
C TRP A 261 -7.01 9.18 -22.70
N ARG A 262 -6.33 10.21 -22.23
CA ARG A 262 -4.92 10.49 -22.54
C ARG A 262 -4.09 10.32 -21.27
N ALA A 263 -2.94 9.67 -21.36
CA ALA A 263 -2.00 9.50 -20.26
C ALA A 263 -0.57 9.65 -20.76
N SER A 264 0.38 9.96 -19.87
CA SER A 264 1.80 10.00 -20.27
C SER A 264 2.33 8.60 -20.55
N GLY A 265 1.98 7.64 -19.71
CA GLY A 265 2.23 6.21 -19.92
C GLY A 265 1.23 5.33 -19.17
N GLY A 266 1.26 4.03 -19.45
CA GLY A 266 0.41 3.04 -18.81
C GLY A 266 1.04 1.67 -18.72
N ALA A 267 0.76 0.95 -17.63
CA ALA A 267 1.28 -0.38 -17.38
C ALA A 267 0.18 -1.35 -16.94
N VAL A 268 0.28 -2.60 -17.40
CA VAL A 268 -0.63 -3.69 -17.03
C VAL A 268 0.11 -4.75 -16.25
N PHE A 269 -0.31 -4.96 -15.00
CA PHE A 269 0.28 -5.94 -14.11
C PHE A 269 -0.64 -7.14 -13.90
N HIS A 270 -0.05 -8.32 -13.88
CA HIS A 270 -0.69 -9.60 -13.57
C HIS A 270 -0.59 -9.83 -12.07
N LEU A 271 -1.70 -9.61 -11.36
CA LEU A 271 -1.75 -9.75 -9.89
C LEU A 271 -1.59 -11.22 -9.46
N ASP A 272 -1.73 -12.18 -10.36
CA ASP A 272 -1.66 -13.63 -10.11
C ASP A 272 -0.31 -14.25 -10.53
N SER A 273 0.70 -13.44 -10.84
CA SER A 273 1.96 -13.89 -11.44
C SER A 273 3.21 -13.32 -10.76
N ASN A 274 4.31 -14.07 -10.81
CA ASN A 274 5.66 -13.55 -10.49
C ASN A 274 6.33 -12.86 -11.69
N VAL A 275 5.88 -13.17 -12.91
CA VAL A 275 6.15 -12.32 -14.07
C VAL A 275 5.11 -11.21 -14.02
N VAL A 276 5.36 -10.19 -13.20
CA VAL A 276 4.36 -9.19 -12.79
C VAL A 276 3.90 -8.31 -13.96
N ARG A 277 4.79 -8.03 -14.92
CA ARG A 277 4.50 -7.26 -16.14
C ARG A 277 5.03 -8.01 -17.37
N PRO A 278 4.34 -9.04 -17.87
CA PRO A 278 4.87 -9.89 -18.95
C PRO A 278 5.20 -9.16 -20.26
N GLY A 279 4.55 -8.03 -20.54
CA GLY A 279 4.83 -7.18 -21.71
C GLY A 279 6.01 -6.22 -21.54
N GLY A 280 6.45 -5.98 -20.30
CA GLY A 280 7.50 -5.02 -19.99
C GLY A 280 8.90 -5.51 -20.36
N GLN A 281 9.78 -4.57 -20.72
CA GLN A 281 11.20 -4.83 -20.96
C GLN A 281 12.05 -4.27 -19.81
N PRO A 282 13.25 -4.82 -19.56
CA PRO A 282 14.24 -4.15 -18.71
C PRO A 282 14.49 -2.73 -19.21
N GLY A 283 14.51 -1.76 -18.29
CA GLY A 283 14.60 -0.34 -18.61
C GLY A 283 13.27 0.35 -18.86
N TRP A 284 12.13 -0.35 -18.92
CA TRP A 284 10.82 0.31 -19.05
C TRP A 284 10.33 0.85 -17.70
N THR A 285 9.90 2.10 -17.70
CA THR A 285 9.13 2.73 -16.61
C THR A 285 7.69 2.22 -16.58
N SER A 286 6.93 2.61 -15.57
CA SER A 286 5.47 2.40 -15.48
C SER A 286 4.80 3.74 -15.14
N ALA A 287 3.59 3.70 -14.57
CA ALA A 287 3.02 4.87 -13.89
C ALA A 287 3.84 5.27 -12.65
N ASP A 288 4.75 4.41 -12.18
CA ASP A 288 5.74 4.65 -11.12
C ASP A 288 7.14 4.79 -11.74
N ALA A 289 7.95 5.73 -11.26
CA ALA A 289 9.24 6.00 -11.89
C ALA A 289 10.25 4.83 -11.83
N ALA A 290 10.14 3.94 -10.84
CA ALA A 290 10.97 2.73 -10.75
C ALA A 290 10.51 1.60 -11.71
N GLY A 291 9.41 1.79 -12.44
CA GLY A 291 8.77 0.73 -13.22
C GLY A 291 7.99 -0.28 -12.39
N LEU A 292 7.78 0.01 -11.11
CA LEU A 292 7.03 -0.82 -10.18
C LEU A 292 5.51 -0.63 -10.35
N PRO A 293 4.67 -1.56 -9.88
CA PRO A 293 3.25 -1.30 -9.68
C PRO A 293 3.03 -0.41 -8.43
N ILE A 294 2.18 0.61 -8.52
CA ILE A 294 1.87 1.53 -7.41
C ILE A 294 0.98 0.86 -6.38
N PHE A 295 -0.15 0.29 -6.80
CA PHE A 295 -1.19 -0.24 -5.90
C PHE A 295 -0.67 -1.26 -4.86
N PRO A 296 0.21 -2.22 -5.20
CA PRO A 296 0.77 -3.17 -4.23
C PRO A 296 1.59 -2.51 -3.13
N GLY A 297 2.14 -1.31 -3.36
CA GLY A 297 2.92 -0.57 -2.37
C GLY A 297 2.12 0.39 -1.50
N LEU A 298 0.81 0.53 -1.72
CA LEU A 298 -0.03 1.46 -0.96
C LEU A 298 -0.40 0.90 0.41
N VAL A 299 -0.30 1.74 1.44
CA VAL A 299 -0.97 1.51 2.73
C VAL A 299 -2.48 1.64 2.54
N ARG A 300 -3.26 0.64 2.97
CA ARG A 300 -4.74 0.66 2.91
C ARG A 300 -5.35 0.49 4.30
N TYR A 301 -6.43 1.23 4.58
CA TYR A 301 -7.06 1.25 5.90
C TYR A 301 -7.59 -0.13 6.30
N ASP A 302 -8.18 -0.89 5.36
CA ASP A 302 -8.79 -2.20 5.64
C ASP A 302 -7.80 -3.25 6.14
N GLU A 303 -6.53 -3.08 5.81
CA GLU A 303 -5.42 -3.92 6.26
C GLU A 303 -4.80 -3.34 7.54
N ALA A 304 -4.54 -2.04 7.57
CA ALA A 304 -3.94 -1.36 8.72
C ALA A 304 -4.81 -1.44 9.98
N SER A 305 -6.13 -1.30 9.83
CA SER A 305 -7.11 -1.37 10.91
C SER A 305 -7.23 -2.77 11.55
N ARG A 306 -6.59 -3.80 10.99
CA ARG A 306 -6.46 -5.12 11.62
C ARG A 306 -5.37 -5.14 12.70
N GLY A 307 -4.44 -4.18 12.65
CA GLY A 307 -3.31 -4.08 13.58
C GLY A 307 -2.06 -4.83 13.08
N PRO A 308 -1.08 -5.07 13.96
CA PRO A 308 0.14 -5.81 13.63
C PRO A 308 -0.14 -7.10 12.85
N GLY A 309 0.51 -7.27 11.69
CA GLY A 309 0.29 -8.40 10.79
C GLY A 309 -0.86 -8.22 9.78
N GLY A 310 -1.62 -7.13 9.86
CA GLY A 310 -2.73 -6.84 8.94
C GLY A 310 -2.28 -6.49 7.52
N ILE A 311 -1.16 -5.78 7.38
CA ILE A 311 -0.50 -5.48 6.10
C ILE A 311 0.53 -6.57 5.84
N GLN A 312 0.35 -7.32 4.76
CA GLN A 312 1.08 -8.55 4.44
C GLN A 312 1.91 -8.45 3.14
N HIS A 313 2.34 -7.24 2.82
CA HIS A 313 3.13 -6.91 1.64
C HIS A 313 4.07 -5.74 1.94
N ALA A 314 5.07 -5.56 1.09
CA ALA A 314 5.97 -4.43 1.11
C ALA A 314 5.23 -3.15 0.73
N LEU A 315 5.73 -2.02 1.21
CA LEU A 315 5.19 -0.69 0.92
C LEU A 315 6.08 0.03 -0.11
N ARG A 316 5.66 1.22 -0.57
CA ARG A 316 6.50 2.10 -1.40
C ARG A 316 6.75 3.43 -0.72
N PHE A 317 7.91 4.02 -1.00
CA PHE A 317 8.25 5.36 -0.56
C PHE A 317 9.09 6.13 -1.58
N THR A 318 9.19 7.44 -1.39
CA THR A 318 9.99 8.30 -2.25
C THR A 318 11.25 8.84 -1.55
N VAL A 319 12.25 9.17 -2.38
CA VAL A 319 13.51 9.79 -1.95
C VAL A 319 13.82 10.96 -2.88
N GLN A 320 14.50 12.00 -2.41
CA GLN A 320 14.72 13.20 -3.22
C GLN A 320 15.71 12.99 -4.35
N ARG A 321 16.66 12.08 -4.16
CA ARG A 321 17.75 11.86 -5.11
C ARG A 321 18.03 10.37 -5.23
N THR A 322 17.97 9.87 -6.45
CA THR A 322 18.40 8.51 -6.79
C THR A 322 19.63 8.53 -7.69
N ARG A 323 20.29 7.38 -7.82
CA ARG A 323 21.29 7.15 -8.86
C ARG A 323 20.67 6.50 -10.10
N ARG A 324 21.38 6.59 -11.21
CA ARG A 324 21.12 5.96 -12.51
C ARG A 324 21.37 4.45 -12.44
N ALA A 325 20.59 3.76 -11.63
CA ALA A 325 20.61 2.32 -11.45
C ALA A 325 19.29 1.87 -10.80
N TYR A 326 18.94 0.60 -10.95
CA TYR A 326 17.80 -0.01 -10.26
C TYR A 326 18.14 -1.39 -9.73
N VAL A 327 17.37 -1.86 -8.76
CA VAL A 327 17.44 -3.22 -8.19
C VAL A 327 16.09 -3.89 -8.41
N PRO A 328 16.03 -5.10 -8.99
CA PRO A 328 14.78 -5.84 -9.13
C PRO A 328 14.03 -5.98 -7.79
N PRO A 329 12.69 -5.89 -7.77
CA PRO A 329 11.80 -5.97 -8.93
C PRO A 329 11.58 -4.65 -9.69
N ALA A 330 12.26 -3.56 -9.34
CA ALA A 330 12.24 -2.36 -10.19
C ALA A 330 12.88 -2.67 -11.55
N THR A 331 12.42 -1.95 -12.57
CA THR A 331 12.86 -2.12 -13.96
C THR A 331 13.47 -0.85 -14.56
N HIS A 332 13.38 0.28 -13.87
CA HIS A 332 13.78 1.58 -14.40
C HIS A 332 14.46 2.47 -13.36
N TRP A 333 15.26 3.44 -13.82
CA TRP A 333 15.89 4.49 -13.00
C TRP A 333 15.41 5.86 -13.47
N ALA A 334 15.24 6.83 -12.56
CA ALA A 334 14.74 8.17 -12.93
C ALA A 334 15.76 9.28 -12.71
N SER A 335 17.06 8.98 -12.86
CA SER A 335 18.15 9.91 -12.59
C SER A 335 19.29 9.74 -13.56
N SER A 336 20.06 10.80 -13.81
CA SER A 336 21.33 10.76 -14.53
C SER A 336 22.55 10.65 -13.61
N ASN A 337 22.36 10.79 -12.29
CA ASN A 337 23.45 10.80 -11.31
C ASN A 337 24.03 9.40 -11.10
N THR A 338 25.35 9.22 -11.12
CA THR A 338 25.98 7.90 -11.00
C THR A 338 26.62 7.64 -9.64
N SER A 339 26.45 8.53 -8.66
CA SER A 339 27.05 8.37 -7.33
C SER A 339 26.56 7.09 -6.64
N ALA A 340 27.49 6.22 -6.25
CA ALA A 340 27.19 5.00 -5.53
C ALA A 340 26.58 5.25 -4.13
N ASN A 341 26.70 6.47 -3.61
CA ASN A 341 26.14 6.88 -2.32
C ASN A 341 24.66 7.28 -2.38
N LEU A 342 24.05 7.30 -3.57
CA LEU A 342 22.61 7.55 -3.72
C LEU A 342 21.84 6.23 -3.90
N PRO A 343 20.58 6.15 -3.41
CA PRO A 343 19.72 5.00 -3.61
C PRO A 343 19.49 4.70 -5.10
N PRO A 344 19.60 3.44 -5.56
CA PRO A 344 18.97 3.03 -6.82
C PRO A 344 17.44 2.93 -6.65
N MET A 345 16.70 3.01 -7.75
CA MET A 345 15.29 2.62 -7.75
C MET A 345 15.14 1.14 -7.35
N GLY A 346 14.06 0.79 -6.67
CA GLY A 346 13.83 -0.57 -6.14
C GLY A 346 14.70 -0.95 -4.94
N MET A 347 15.55 -0.04 -4.43
CA MET A 347 16.24 -0.27 -3.16
C MET A 347 15.22 -0.55 -2.05
N ARG A 348 15.38 -1.67 -1.34
CA ARG A 348 14.47 -2.06 -0.26
C ARG A 348 15.05 -1.70 1.09
N VAL A 349 14.30 -0.94 1.88
CA VAL A 349 14.64 -0.64 3.28
C VAL A 349 13.68 -1.36 4.22
N ARG A 350 14.13 -1.68 5.43
CA ARG A 350 13.29 -2.17 6.52
C ARG A 350 13.57 -1.42 7.80
N LEU A 351 12.60 -1.43 8.72
CA LEU A 351 12.87 -1.03 10.10
C LEU A 351 13.84 -2.04 10.73
N LYS A 352 14.83 -1.52 11.46
CA LYS A 352 15.81 -2.35 12.16
C LYS A 352 15.11 -3.28 13.16
N PRO A 353 15.63 -4.50 13.38
CA PRO A 353 15.04 -5.45 14.32
C PRO A 353 14.90 -4.91 15.75
N ASP A 354 15.85 -4.08 16.19
CA ASP A 354 15.93 -3.48 17.54
C ASP A 354 14.98 -2.29 17.76
N TYR A 355 14.41 -1.70 16.71
CA TYR A 355 13.43 -0.62 16.86
C TYR A 355 12.18 -1.13 17.59
N VAL A 356 11.91 -0.62 18.80
CA VAL A 356 10.72 -0.99 19.57
C VAL A 356 9.52 -0.17 19.08
N ILE A 357 8.50 -0.86 18.57
CA ILE A 357 7.24 -0.21 18.18
C ILE A 357 6.50 0.22 19.46
N PRO A 358 6.24 1.52 19.68
CA PRO A 358 5.58 1.96 20.91
C PRO A 358 4.17 1.36 21.04
N ALA A 359 3.89 0.75 22.19
CA ALA A 359 2.57 0.16 22.48
C ALA A 359 1.44 1.22 22.52
N SER A 360 1.80 2.49 22.74
CA SER A 360 0.90 3.65 22.76
C SER A 360 0.50 4.16 21.38
N PHE A 361 1.15 3.70 20.31
CA PHE A 361 0.78 4.07 18.95
C PHE A 361 -0.56 3.44 18.57
N SER A 362 -1.26 4.10 17.65
CA SER A 362 -2.51 3.61 17.08
C SER A 362 -2.35 2.21 16.48
N ARG A 363 -3.46 1.49 16.39
CA ARG A 363 -3.50 0.14 15.81
C ARG A 363 -2.92 0.16 14.39
N GLU A 364 -3.30 1.16 13.62
CA GLU A 364 -2.93 1.34 12.22
C GLU A 364 -1.44 1.65 12.06
N THR A 365 -0.89 2.57 12.85
CA THR A 365 0.55 2.83 12.83
C THR A 365 1.33 1.59 13.24
N ARG A 366 0.89 0.86 14.26
CA ARG A 366 1.53 -0.41 14.65
C ARG A 366 1.48 -1.44 13.53
N ALA A 367 0.41 -1.49 12.73
CA ALA A 367 0.31 -2.34 11.55
C ALA A 367 1.36 -1.96 10.49
N ILE A 368 1.47 -0.67 10.17
CA ILE A 368 2.43 -0.12 9.20
C ILE A 368 3.86 -0.44 9.65
N LEU A 369 4.22 -0.15 10.90
CA LEU A 369 5.57 -0.40 11.42
C LEU A 369 5.91 -1.88 11.51
N THR A 370 4.91 -2.74 11.76
CA THR A 370 5.10 -4.20 11.70
C THR A 370 5.40 -4.64 10.26
N ALA A 371 4.64 -4.14 9.28
CA ALA A 371 4.91 -4.43 7.87
C ALA A 371 6.28 -3.91 7.42
N LEU A 372 6.73 -2.75 7.89
CA LEU A 372 8.06 -2.23 7.59
C LEU A 372 9.20 -3.05 8.22
N LYS A 373 8.95 -3.81 9.30
CA LYS A 373 9.91 -4.79 9.83
C LYS A 373 9.90 -6.09 9.01
N THR A 374 8.72 -6.59 8.67
CA THR A 374 8.55 -7.90 8.01
C THR A 374 8.82 -7.83 6.51
N TYR A 375 8.21 -6.89 5.81
CA TYR A 375 8.28 -6.75 4.35
C TYR A 375 9.05 -5.49 3.91
N GLY A 376 9.26 -4.51 4.77
CA GLY A 376 9.95 -3.28 4.40
C GLY A 376 9.23 -2.49 3.30
N MET A 377 9.98 -1.65 2.59
CA MET A 377 9.45 -0.80 1.54
C MET A 377 10.48 -0.49 0.44
N PHE A 378 10.00 -0.31 -0.79
CA PHE A 378 10.82 -0.04 -1.97
C PHE A 378 10.91 1.46 -2.26
N VAL A 379 12.11 1.92 -2.63
CA VAL A 379 12.29 3.22 -3.31
C VAL A 379 11.62 3.14 -4.66
N ALA A 380 10.55 3.91 -4.84
CA ALA A 380 9.69 3.82 -6.02
C ALA A 380 9.77 5.08 -6.90
N ASP A 381 10.02 6.25 -6.30
CA ASP A 381 10.08 7.50 -7.05
C ASP A 381 11.05 8.52 -6.47
N ASN A 382 11.41 9.50 -7.30
CA ASN A 382 12.02 10.73 -6.88
C ASN A 382 10.94 11.67 -6.32
N GLY A 383 10.98 11.92 -5.01
CA GLY A 383 10.00 12.75 -4.32
C GLY A 383 10.54 13.27 -3.00
N SER A 384 9.68 13.57 -2.04
CA SER A 384 10.16 14.00 -0.73
C SER A 384 10.68 12.82 0.10
N ASN A 385 11.82 13.01 0.77
CA ASN A 385 12.43 11.93 1.56
C ASN A 385 11.46 11.35 2.59
N TRP A 386 11.37 10.02 2.62
CA TRP A 386 10.59 9.24 3.60
C TRP A 386 9.06 9.40 3.51
N PHE A 387 8.54 9.80 2.35
CA PHE A 387 7.11 9.85 2.10
C PHE A 387 6.61 8.46 1.70
N ILE A 388 5.78 7.86 2.55
CA ILE A 388 5.14 6.56 2.31
C ILE A 388 3.73 6.78 1.74
N SER A 389 3.42 6.12 0.64
CA SER A 389 2.15 6.30 -0.07
C SER A 389 1.05 5.37 0.43
N GLY A 390 -0.19 5.80 0.30
CA GLY A 390 -1.37 5.00 0.66
C GLY A 390 -2.64 5.49 -0.02
N ALA A 391 -3.71 4.73 0.17
CA ALA A 391 -5.03 5.07 -0.34
C ALA A 391 -5.79 6.01 0.62
N PRO A 392 -6.57 6.97 0.11
CA PRO A 392 -7.45 7.79 0.93
C PRO A 392 -8.53 6.96 1.58
N ASP A 393 -8.84 7.27 2.84
CA ASP A 393 -9.97 6.68 3.56
C ASP A 393 -10.50 7.64 4.62
N PRO A 394 -11.82 7.87 4.71
CA PRO A 394 -12.39 8.76 5.71
C PRO A 394 -12.15 8.32 7.16
N ARG A 395 -11.80 7.05 7.38
CA ARG A 395 -11.56 6.46 8.70
C ARG A 395 -10.13 6.69 9.22
N TRP A 396 -9.22 7.23 8.40
CA TRP A 396 -7.90 7.62 8.88
C TRP A 396 -8.01 8.74 9.93
N ASN A 397 -7.23 8.62 10.99
CA ASN A 397 -6.97 9.72 11.91
C ASN A 397 -5.64 10.37 11.54
N ASP A 398 -5.72 11.45 10.76
CA ASP A 398 -4.54 12.08 10.16
C ASP A 398 -3.58 12.66 11.20
N ASP A 399 -4.10 13.20 12.30
CA ASP A 399 -3.28 13.76 13.37
C ASP A 399 -2.48 12.68 14.11
N ARG A 400 -3.11 11.54 14.42
CA ARG A 400 -2.42 10.39 15.02
C ARG A 400 -1.41 9.80 14.04
N LEU A 401 -1.82 9.53 12.81
CA LEU A 401 -0.95 8.96 11.79
C LEU A 401 0.31 9.82 11.57
N ARG A 402 0.12 11.13 11.40
CA ARG A 402 1.20 12.10 11.21
C ARG A 402 2.11 12.23 12.43
N SER A 403 1.54 12.36 13.63
CA SER A 403 2.32 12.56 14.85
C SER A 403 3.10 11.32 15.28
N GLU A 404 2.58 10.12 15.01
CA GLU A 404 3.25 8.86 15.35
C GLU A 404 4.32 8.49 14.31
N LEU A 405 4.02 8.53 13.01
CA LEU A 405 4.99 8.16 11.97
C LEU A 405 6.21 9.10 11.94
N ARG A 406 6.02 10.40 12.20
CA ARG A 406 7.14 11.37 12.22
C ARG A 406 8.17 11.11 13.34
N GLN A 407 7.84 10.30 14.34
CA GLN A 407 8.78 9.87 15.38
C GLN A 407 9.73 8.79 14.86
N VAL A 408 9.34 8.07 13.80
CA VAL A 408 10.16 7.02 13.19
C VAL A 408 11.13 7.65 12.20
N LYS A 409 12.37 7.86 12.65
CA LYS A 409 13.43 8.50 11.88
C LYS A 409 14.12 7.57 10.89
N GLY A 410 14.73 8.14 9.85
CA GLY A 410 15.56 7.42 8.89
C GLY A 410 16.66 6.57 9.55
N SER A 411 17.23 7.02 10.67
CA SER A 411 18.22 6.27 11.46
C SER A 411 17.71 4.92 12.02
N HIS A 412 16.38 4.71 12.07
CA HIS A 412 15.77 3.43 12.47
C HIS A 412 15.63 2.45 11.30
N PHE A 413 16.03 2.83 10.09
CA PHE A 413 15.99 1.97 8.91
C PHE A 413 17.37 1.44 8.55
N GLU A 414 17.37 0.33 7.83
CA GLU A 414 18.53 -0.23 7.16
C GLU A 414 18.15 -0.72 5.77
N VAL A 415 19.14 -0.72 4.86
CA VAL A 415 18.99 -1.23 3.50
C VAL A 415 19.17 -2.73 3.54
N VAL A 416 18.24 -3.46 2.94
CA VAL A 416 18.38 -4.89 2.69
C VAL A 416 19.37 -5.09 1.54
N ARG A 417 20.22 -6.12 1.64
CA ARG A 417 21.25 -6.43 0.64
C ARG A 417 20.66 -6.38 -0.76
N MET A 418 21.24 -5.54 -1.60
CA MET A 418 20.83 -5.37 -2.98
C MET A 418 21.49 -6.46 -3.84
N ASP A 419 20.70 -7.46 -4.21
CA ASP A 419 21.13 -8.51 -5.15
C ASP A 419 20.62 -8.13 -6.57
N GLY A 420 21.50 -8.21 -7.58
CA GLY A 420 21.12 -7.95 -8.98
C GLY A 420 20.99 -6.48 -9.39
N LEU A 421 21.80 -5.58 -8.82
CA LEU A 421 21.86 -4.17 -9.23
C LEU A 421 22.12 -4.05 -10.74
N VAL A 422 21.25 -3.33 -11.44
CA VAL A 422 21.39 -3.00 -12.86
C VAL A 422 21.86 -1.56 -13.03
N THR A 423 22.93 -1.39 -13.80
CA THR A 423 23.46 -0.10 -14.25
C THR A 423 23.37 -0.01 -15.79
N PRO A 424 23.32 1.21 -16.36
CA PRO A 424 23.26 1.42 -17.81
C PRO A 424 24.41 0.82 -18.61
#